data_AF-A0A8C9W2I7-F1
#
_entry.id   AF-A0A8C9W2I7-F1
#
_cell.length_a   1.000
_cell.length_b   1.000
_cell.length_c   1.000
_cell.angle_alpha   90.00
_cell.angle_beta   90.00
_cell.angle_gamma   90.00
#
_symmetry.space_group_name_H-M   'P 1'
#
loop_
_entity.id
_entity.type
_entity.pdbx_description
1 polymer ?
#
loop_
_entity_poly.entity_id
_entity_poly.type
_entity_poly.pdbx_seq_one_letter_code
_entity_poly.pdbx_strand_id
1 'polypeptide(L)'
;MAETAQISQDEMEDLREAFSKIDVDSHGYIGTDDLNDLFKAANLPLPGYRIREIIQDLTSTGAQHEGKVTFDEFISVVRGLKSSEVAKTFRKAINKKEGICAVAGTSEQSGTQHSYSEEEKVAFVTDDTIVTWVNDTLTQAGKGTITGFKDGSISTSMPVLDLIDAIQPGCIRYDLVKTDDLSDEEKLNNAKYAISMARKIGTRVYALPEDLVEVKPKMVMTVFACLMARGMKRV
;
A
#
# COMPACT_ATOMS: atom_id res chain seq x y z
N MET A 1 34.77 22.24 -3.93
CA MET A 1 33.84 23.39 -4.02
C MET A 1 32.48 22.81 -4.30
N ALA A 2 31.50 22.96 -3.40
CA ALA A 2 30.16 22.40 -3.58
C ALA A 2 29.31 23.43 -4.34
N GLU A 3 28.81 23.07 -5.51
CA GLU A 3 27.88 23.87 -6.30
C GLU A 3 26.61 24.12 -5.49
N THR A 4 26.36 25.38 -5.15
CA THR A 4 25.07 25.85 -4.64
C THR A 4 24.07 25.76 -5.78
N ALA A 5 23.19 24.75 -5.74
CA ALA A 5 22.04 24.63 -6.64
C ALA A 5 21.21 25.93 -6.56
N GLN A 6 21.31 26.76 -7.59
CA GLN A 6 20.41 27.89 -7.79
C GLN A 6 19.03 27.30 -8.11
N ILE A 7 18.05 27.52 -7.21
CA ILE A 7 16.64 27.21 -7.48
C ILE A 7 16.23 28.07 -8.68
N SER A 8 15.55 27.48 -9.67
CA SER A 8 14.92 28.27 -10.71
C SER A 8 13.74 29.04 -10.12
N GLN A 9 13.40 30.19 -10.69
CA GLN A 9 12.27 31.00 -10.22
C GLN A 9 10.96 30.18 -10.18
N ASP A 10 10.79 29.27 -11.12
CA ASP A 10 9.64 28.36 -11.22
C ASP A 10 9.57 27.37 -10.04
N GLU A 11 10.68 26.74 -9.66
CA GLU A 11 10.71 25.84 -8.49
C GLU A 11 10.43 26.58 -7.18
N MET A 12 10.85 27.84 -7.07
CA MET A 12 10.55 28.66 -5.90
C MET A 12 9.06 28.97 -5.80
N GLU A 13 8.41 29.20 -6.93
CA GLU A 13 6.99 29.51 -7.03
C GLU A 13 6.14 28.27 -6.70
N ASP A 14 6.49 27.10 -7.25
CA ASP A 14 5.84 25.82 -6.95
C ASP A 14 5.93 25.47 -5.45
N LEU A 15 7.10 25.68 -4.84
CA LEU A 15 7.31 25.42 -3.42
C LEU A 15 6.54 26.39 -2.54
N ARG A 16 6.39 27.64 -2.97
CA ARG A 16 5.59 28.65 -2.28
C ARG A 16 4.10 28.35 -2.37
N GLU A 17 3.63 27.89 -3.52
CA GLU A 17 2.25 27.43 -3.69
C GLU A 17 1.98 26.19 -2.83
N ALA A 18 2.89 25.22 -2.81
CA ALA A 18 2.80 24.04 -1.95
C ALA A 18 2.75 24.42 -0.46
N PHE A 19 3.60 25.35 -0.03
CA PHE A 19 3.59 25.87 1.34
C PHE A 19 2.25 26.52 1.69
N SER A 20 1.74 27.39 0.81
CA SER A 20 0.44 28.05 1.01
C SER A 20 -0.74 27.08 1.00
N LYS A 21 -0.65 25.94 0.31
CA LYS A 21 -1.67 24.88 0.34
C LYS A 21 -1.63 24.07 1.63
N ILE A 22 -0.52 24.07 2.35
CA ILE A 22 -0.36 23.34 3.62
C ILE A 22 -0.77 24.23 4.79
N ASP A 23 -0.34 25.50 4.78
CA ASP A 23 -0.72 26.55 5.74
C ASP A 23 -2.18 27.01 5.51
N VAL A 24 -3.13 26.19 5.95
CA VAL A 24 -4.58 26.38 5.69
C VAL A 24 -5.11 27.62 6.41
N ASP A 25 -4.58 27.94 7.58
CA ASP A 25 -4.92 29.12 8.38
C ASP A 25 -4.13 30.39 7.99
N SER A 26 -3.25 30.29 6.97
CA SER A 26 -2.51 31.41 6.37
C SER A 26 -1.72 32.23 7.40
N HIS A 27 -1.22 31.57 8.43
CA HIS A 27 -0.49 32.20 9.52
C HIS A 27 1.01 32.35 9.24
N GLY A 28 1.47 31.86 8.09
CA GLY A 28 2.84 31.99 7.58
C GLY A 28 3.80 30.90 8.05
N TYR A 29 3.29 29.87 8.74
CA TYR A 29 4.06 28.76 9.30
C TYR A 29 3.31 27.46 9.07
N ILE A 30 4.01 26.33 9.12
CA ILE A 30 3.39 25.00 9.09
C ILE A 30 3.51 24.41 10.49
N GLY A 31 2.36 24.22 11.15
CA GLY A 31 2.27 23.63 12.49
C GLY A 31 2.03 22.12 12.48
N THR A 32 1.86 21.57 13.69
CA THR A 32 1.43 20.18 13.91
C THR A 32 0.13 19.85 13.23
N ASP A 33 -0.83 20.77 13.26
CA ASP A 33 -2.17 20.54 12.76
C ASP A 33 -2.21 20.61 11.22
N ASP A 34 -1.46 21.54 10.61
CA ASP A 34 -1.32 21.63 9.15
C ASP A 34 -0.66 20.40 8.55
N LEU A 35 0.39 19.89 9.19
CA LEU A 35 1.03 18.64 8.77
C LEU A 35 0.11 17.45 8.97
N ASN A 36 -0.62 17.41 10.08
CA ASN A 36 -1.61 16.37 10.33
C ASN A 36 -2.65 16.33 9.21
N ASP A 37 -3.17 17.50 8.84
CA ASP A 37 -4.21 17.62 7.83
C ASP A 37 -3.66 17.39 6.42
N LEU A 38 -2.41 17.77 6.14
CA LEU A 38 -1.70 17.38 4.92
C LEU A 38 -1.60 15.86 4.78
N PHE A 39 -1.16 15.18 5.83
CA PHE A 39 -0.98 13.72 5.82
C PHE A 39 -2.31 12.98 5.76
N LYS A 40 -3.34 13.46 6.45
CA LYS A 40 -4.72 12.97 6.28
C LYS A 40 -5.20 13.16 4.83
N ALA A 41 -5.02 14.35 4.26
CA ALA A 41 -5.42 14.64 2.88
C ALA A 41 -4.68 13.77 1.85
N ALA A 42 -3.42 13.41 2.13
CA ALA A 42 -2.64 12.50 1.29
C ALA A 42 -3.05 11.01 1.41
N ASN A 43 -4.04 10.69 2.26
CA ASN A 43 -4.41 9.34 2.68
C ASN A 43 -3.24 8.58 3.33
N LEU A 44 -2.42 9.29 4.10
CA LEU A 44 -1.27 8.80 4.84
C LEU A 44 -1.32 9.31 6.30
N PRO A 45 -2.39 9.05 7.07
CA PRO A 45 -2.52 9.58 8.42
C PRO A 45 -1.37 9.09 9.31
N LEU A 46 -0.69 10.03 9.97
CA LEU A 46 0.42 9.73 10.88
C LEU A 46 -0.01 9.94 12.33
N PRO A 47 0.45 9.09 13.27
CA PRO A 47 0.25 9.34 14.70
C PRO A 47 0.86 10.67 15.12
N GLY A 48 0.22 11.37 16.07
CA GLY A 48 0.68 12.71 16.51
C GLY A 48 2.13 12.77 16.98
N TYR A 49 2.67 11.69 17.56
CA TYR A 49 4.09 11.63 17.93
C TYR A 49 5.02 11.64 16.71
N ARG A 50 4.63 10.98 15.60
CA ARG A 50 5.38 11.03 14.34
C ARG A 50 5.33 12.40 13.73
N ILE A 51 4.19 13.08 13.78
CA ILE A 51 4.08 14.46 13.28
C ILE A 51 5.00 15.39 14.08
N ARG A 52 5.09 15.22 15.40
CA ARG A 52 6.02 15.96 16.25
C ARG A 52 7.48 15.64 15.95
N GLU A 53 7.82 14.35 15.74
CA GLU A 53 9.17 13.95 15.30
C GLU A 53 9.51 14.59 13.96
N ILE A 54 8.58 14.57 13.00
CA ILE A 54 8.74 15.22 11.70
C ILE A 54 9.01 16.70 11.90
N ILE A 55 8.18 17.41 12.68
CA ILE A 55 8.39 18.84 12.95
C ILE A 55 9.72 19.11 13.65
N GLN A 56 10.12 18.24 14.58
CA GLN A 56 11.39 18.36 15.27
C GLN A 56 12.56 18.17 14.30
N ASP A 57 12.47 17.20 13.40
CA ASP A 57 13.45 16.99 12.32
C ASP A 57 13.45 18.16 11.34
N LEU A 58 12.28 18.75 11.05
CA LEU A 58 12.11 19.90 10.15
C LEU A 58 12.63 21.22 10.76
N THR A 59 12.56 21.38 12.09
CA THR A 59 13.01 22.59 12.83
C THR A 59 14.43 22.47 13.40
N SER A 60 15.13 21.35 13.17
CA SER A 60 16.48 21.09 13.67
C SER A 60 17.55 22.07 13.17
N THR A 61 17.23 22.92 12.17
CA THR A 61 18.14 23.94 11.61
C THR A 61 18.03 25.32 12.26
N GLY A 62 17.06 25.56 13.14
CA GLY A 62 16.82 26.88 13.73
C GLY A 62 16.23 26.81 15.13
N ALA A 63 17.06 27.03 16.15
CA ALA A 63 16.55 27.36 17.47
C ALA A 63 15.76 28.68 17.37
N GLN A 64 14.45 28.66 17.63
CA GLN A 64 13.60 29.74 18.20
C GLN A 64 12.10 29.62 17.86
N HIS A 65 11.61 28.57 17.20
CA HIS A 65 10.18 28.41 16.96
C HIS A 65 9.67 27.04 17.42
N GLU A 66 9.02 27.02 18.59
CA GLU A 66 8.36 25.84 19.18
C GLU A 66 7.39 25.19 18.18
N GLY A 67 7.85 24.16 17.49
CA GLY A 67 6.98 23.28 16.70
C GLY A 67 6.35 23.91 15.46
N LYS A 68 6.96 24.96 14.89
CA LYS A 68 6.48 25.64 13.68
C LYS A 68 7.57 25.66 12.62
N VAL A 69 7.22 25.28 11.40
CA VAL A 69 8.13 25.25 10.26
C VAL A 69 7.91 26.49 9.40
N THR A 70 8.93 27.33 9.28
CA THR A 70 8.93 28.52 8.42
C THR A 70 9.10 28.15 6.94
N PHE A 71 8.81 29.09 6.03
CA PHE A 71 9.06 28.87 4.60
C PHE A 71 10.54 28.58 4.29
N ASP A 72 11.47 29.30 4.93
CA ASP A 72 12.91 29.09 4.72
C ASP A 72 13.38 27.72 5.25
N GLU A 73 12.80 27.24 6.35
CA GLU A 73 13.03 25.87 6.85
C GLU A 73 12.41 24.84 5.91
N PHE A 74 11.21 25.07 5.40
CA PHE A 74 10.56 24.22 4.39
C PHE A 74 11.42 24.07 3.13
N ILE A 75 12.01 25.16 2.61
CA ILE A 75 12.93 25.12 1.48
C ILE A 75 14.22 24.38 1.85
N SER A 76 14.77 24.65 3.03
CA SER A 76 15.98 23.98 3.54
C SER A 76 15.78 22.48 3.70
N VAL A 77 14.56 22.05 4.05
CA VAL A 77 14.11 20.67 4.18
C VAL A 77 13.98 19.99 2.83
N VAL A 78 13.27 20.62 1.87
CA VAL A 78 13.08 20.06 0.52
C VAL A 78 14.43 19.89 -0.18
N ARG A 79 15.39 20.77 0.11
CA ARG A 79 16.78 20.70 -0.41
C ARG A 79 17.69 19.77 0.39
N GLY A 80 17.54 19.74 1.71
CA GLY A 80 18.53 19.19 2.65
C GLY A 80 18.24 17.80 3.17
N LEU A 81 17.01 17.29 3.03
CA LEU A 81 16.68 15.94 3.49
C LEU A 81 17.30 14.88 2.59
N LYS A 82 18.52 14.48 2.95
CA LYS A 82 19.13 13.22 2.52
C LYS A 82 18.18 12.07 2.89
N SER A 83 17.52 11.48 1.89
CA SER A 83 16.92 10.13 1.87
C SER A 83 16.17 9.58 3.10
N SER A 84 15.75 10.43 4.05
CA SER A 84 14.95 10.00 5.19
C SER A 84 13.56 9.54 4.72
N GLU A 85 13.05 8.47 5.31
CA GLU A 85 11.71 7.95 5.03
C GLU A 85 10.63 9.01 5.26
N VAL A 86 10.87 9.91 6.23
CA VAL A 86 10.05 11.12 6.50
C VAL A 86 10.01 12.06 5.30
N ALA A 87 11.16 12.36 4.72
CA ALA A 87 11.29 13.26 3.56
C ALA A 87 10.54 12.74 2.33
N LYS A 88 10.66 11.43 2.10
CA LYS A 88 10.00 10.74 0.99
C LYS A 88 8.49 10.76 1.17
N THR A 89 8.01 10.56 2.40
CA THR A 89 6.58 10.58 2.73
C THR A 89 6.01 11.99 2.60
N PHE A 90 6.73 13.00 3.08
CA PHE A 90 6.36 14.41 2.95
C PHE A 90 6.31 14.86 1.48
N ARG A 91 7.34 14.54 0.68
CA ARG A 91 7.36 14.85 -0.75
C ARG A 91 6.26 14.13 -1.53
N LYS A 92 5.94 12.89 -1.15
CA LYS A 92 4.81 12.14 -1.71
C LYS A 92 3.47 12.80 -1.36
N ALA A 93 3.31 13.30 -0.14
CA ALA A 93 2.11 14.01 0.28
C ALA A 93 1.91 15.33 -0.49
N ILE A 94 3.00 16.09 -0.69
CA ILE A 94 2.99 17.33 -1.48
C ILE A 94 2.59 17.04 -2.94
N ASN A 95 3.29 16.12 -3.60
CA ASN A 95 3.03 15.79 -5.02
C ASN A 95 1.66 15.15 -5.24
N LYS A 96 1.10 14.47 -4.24
CA LYS A 96 -0.22 13.83 -4.34
C LYS A 96 -1.38 14.80 -4.10
N LYS A 97 -1.16 15.90 -3.35
CA LYS A 97 -2.19 16.92 -3.07
C LYS A 97 -2.53 17.78 -4.29
N GLU A 98 -1.76 17.73 -5.38
CA GLU A 98 -2.14 18.39 -6.64
C GLU A 98 -3.43 17.84 -7.27
N GLY A 99 -3.91 16.65 -6.87
CA GLY A 99 -4.95 15.94 -7.62
C GLY A 99 -6.30 15.68 -6.95
N ILE A 100 -6.52 15.94 -5.67
CA ILE A 100 -7.73 15.42 -4.99
C ILE A 100 -8.37 16.45 -4.05
N CYS A 101 -9.43 17.09 -4.56
CA CYS A 101 -10.44 17.80 -3.77
C CYS A 101 -11.15 16.83 -2.81
N ALA A 102 -11.45 17.37 -1.63
CA ALA A 102 -12.12 16.74 -0.51
C ALA A 102 -13.37 15.93 -0.88
N VAL A 103 -13.53 14.75 -0.27
CA VAL A 103 -14.83 14.25 0.20
C VAL A 103 -14.64 13.48 1.51
N ALA A 104 -15.39 13.92 2.51
CA ALA A 104 -15.49 13.37 3.85
C ALA A 104 -15.92 11.89 3.90
N GLY A 105 -15.54 11.19 4.97
CA GLY A 105 -16.16 9.91 5.35
C GLY A 105 -15.38 9.09 6.37
N THR A 106 -15.80 9.18 7.65
CA THR A 106 -15.91 8.14 8.73
C THR A 106 -14.86 7.00 8.82
N SER A 107 -14.37 6.52 9.97
CA SER A 107 -14.99 6.25 11.28
C SER A 107 -13.88 5.86 12.30
N GLU A 108 -14.13 6.09 13.58
CA GLU A 108 -13.27 5.79 14.73
C GLU A 108 -13.37 4.32 15.16
N GLN A 109 -12.25 3.60 15.31
CA GLN A 109 -12.07 2.67 16.43
C GLN A 109 -10.62 2.16 16.63
N SER A 110 -10.25 2.11 17.91
CA SER A 110 -8.92 1.98 18.52
C SER A 110 -8.18 0.63 18.36
N GLY A 111 -6.85 0.73 18.23
CA GLY A 111 -5.90 0.25 19.26
C GLY A 111 -5.38 -1.19 19.21
N THR A 112 -4.09 -1.35 18.89
CA THR A 112 -3.04 -2.11 19.63
C THR A 112 -1.72 -2.01 18.87
N GLN A 113 -0.62 -1.69 19.56
CA GLN A 113 0.68 -1.42 18.97
C GLN A 113 1.60 -2.63 19.16
N HIS A 114 1.89 -3.35 18.08
CA HIS A 114 2.91 -4.40 18.04
C HIS A 114 4.09 -3.93 17.19
N SER A 115 5.32 -4.29 17.57
CA SER A 115 6.53 -4.00 16.82
C SER A 115 6.51 -4.78 15.50
N TYR A 116 6.19 -4.12 14.39
CA TYR A 116 6.10 -4.75 13.08
C TYR A 116 7.47 -4.89 12.43
N SER A 117 7.77 -6.10 11.96
CA SER A 117 8.91 -6.36 11.06
C SER A 117 8.63 -5.72 9.68
N GLU A 118 9.66 -5.33 8.92
CA GLU A 118 9.46 -4.76 7.56
C GLU A 118 8.72 -5.72 6.61
N GLU A 119 8.68 -7.01 6.95
CA GLU A 119 7.92 -8.06 6.27
C GLU A 119 6.40 -7.89 6.45
N GLU A 120 5.95 -7.23 7.51
CA GLU A 120 4.55 -6.87 7.79
C GLU A 120 4.14 -5.50 7.24
N LYS A 121 5.05 -4.69 6.67
CA LYS A 121 4.64 -3.49 5.89
C LYS A 121 3.77 -3.85 4.67
N VAL A 122 3.71 -5.14 4.31
CA VAL A 122 2.80 -5.71 3.29
C VAL A 122 1.37 -5.95 3.84
N ALA A 123 1.13 -5.80 5.15
CA ALA A 123 -0.16 -6.07 5.79
C ALA A 123 -1.13 -4.86 5.82
N PHE A 124 -0.70 -3.67 5.36
CA PHE A 124 -1.59 -2.53 5.13
C PHE A 124 -2.01 -2.39 3.65
N VAL A 125 -2.06 -3.51 2.93
CA VAL A 125 -2.66 -3.56 1.61
C VAL A 125 -4.17 -3.72 1.82
N THR A 126 -4.94 -2.72 1.39
CA THR A 126 -6.40 -2.78 1.44
C THR A 126 -6.92 -3.91 0.54
N ASP A 127 -8.06 -4.50 0.89
CA ASP A 127 -8.74 -5.52 0.11
C ASP A 127 -8.81 -5.15 -1.39
N ASP A 128 -9.15 -3.89 -1.68
CA ASP A 128 -9.24 -3.36 -3.05
C ASP A 128 -7.89 -3.39 -3.79
N THR A 129 -6.79 -3.12 -3.10
CA THR A 129 -5.45 -3.12 -3.72
C THR A 129 -5.04 -4.53 -4.11
N ILE A 130 -5.34 -5.52 -3.26
CA ILE A 130 -5.07 -6.94 -3.56
C ILE A 130 -5.91 -7.39 -4.74
N VAL A 131 -7.22 -7.11 -4.73
CA VAL A 131 -8.13 -7.51 -5.81
C VAL A 131 -7.72 -6.88 -7.14
N THR A 132 -7.36 -5.60 -7.13
CA THR A 132 -6.86 -4.89 -8.32
C THR A 132 -5.61 -5.58 -8.87
N TRP A 133 -4.60 -5.83 -8.02
CA TRP A 133 -3.37 -6.49 -8.44
C TRP A 133 -3.62 -7.92 -8.99
N VAL A 134 -4.48 -8.69 -8.32
CA VAL A 134 -4.86 -10.04 -8.76
C VAL A 134 -5.50 -9.99 -10.15
N ASN A 135 -6.45 -9.09 -10.35
CA ASN A 135 -7.16 -8.94 -11.62
C ASN A 135 -6.24 -8.44 -12.74
N ASP A 136 -5.34 -7.51 -12.46
CA ASP A 136 -4.34 -7.05 -13.42
C ASP A 136 -3.41 -8.19 -13.84
N THR A 137 -2.95 -8.99 -12.87
CA THR A 137 -2.06 -10.14 -13.11
C THR A 137 -2.76 -11.24 -13.93
N LEU A 138 -4.02 -11.55 -13.61
CA LEU A 138 -4.82 -12.52 -14.36
C LEU A 138 -5.14 -12.03 -15.77
N THR A 139 -5.47 -10.75 -15.93
CA THR A 139 -5.77 -10.15 -17.24
C THR A 139 -4.53 -10.16 -18.14
N GLN A 140 -3.35 -9.85 -17.60
CA GLN A 140 -2.08 -9.94 -18.35
C GLN A 140 -1.78 -11.39 -18.82
N ALA A 141 -2.22 -12.38 -18.05
CA ALA A 141 -2.10 -13.80 -18.41
C ALA A 141 -3.27 -14.31 -19.30
N GLY A 142 -4.23 -13.46 -19.66
CA GLY A 142 -5.41 -13.85 -20.45
C GLY A 142 -6.38 -14.78 -19.69
N LYS A 143 -6.41 -14.68 -18.36
CA LYS A 143 -7.23 -15.52 -17.46
C LYS A 143 -8.44 -14.74 -16.91
N GLY A 144 -9.41 -15.47 -16.36
CA GLY A 144 -10.60 -14.87 -15.75
C GLY A 144 -10.26 -14.12 -14.46
N THR A 145 -10.99 -13.05 -14.17
CA THR A 145 -10.83 -12.19 -12.99
C THR A 145 -11.81 -12.55 -11.88
N ILE A 146 -11.60 -11.98 -10.68
CA ILE A 146 -12.50 -12.12 -9.54
C ILE A 146 -13.14 -10.79 -9.18
N THR A 147 -14.37 -10.84 -8.67
CA THR A 147 -15.09 -9.66 -8.17
C THR A 147 -14.67 -9.27 -6.75
N GLY A 148 -14.12 -10.22 -5.98
CA GLY A 148 -13.60 -10.00 -4.62
C GLY A 148 -13.38 -11.32 -3.87
N PHE A 149 -13.09 -11.26 -2.58
CA PHE A 149 -12.79 -12.46 -1.76
C PHE A 149 -14.00 -13.32 -1.39
N LYS A 150 -15.20 -12.90 -1.78
CA LYS A 150 -16.48 -13.63 -1.62
C LYS A 150 -16.95 -14.25 -2.93
N ASP A 151 -16.15 -14.16 -3.98
CA ASP A 151 -16.53 -14.63 -5.30
C ASP A 151 -16.71 -16.15 -5.32
N GLY A 152 -17.88 -16.62 -5.76
CA GLY A 152 -18.22 -18.04 -5.78
C GLY A 152 -17.32 -18.86 -6.71
N SER A 153 -16.69 -18.24 -7.71
CA SER A 153 -15.72 -18.91 -8.60
C SER A 153 -14.50 -19.45 -7.84
N ILE A 154 -14.16 -18.85 -6.69
CA ILE A 154 -13.03 -19.27 -5.84
C ILE A 154 -13.26 -20.67 -5.27
N SER A 155 -14.51 -21.11 -5.09
CA SER A 155 -14.84 -22.47 -4.62
C SER A 155 -14.29 -23.57 -5.53
N THR A 156 -14.07 -23.27 -6.82
CA THR A 156 -13.48 -24.19 -7.80
C THR A 156 -11.95 -24.24 -7.74
N SER A 157 -11.34 -23.32 -6.98
CA SER A 157 -9.91 -23.03 -6.93
C SER A 157 -9.27 -22.58 -8.25
N MET A 158 -10.05 -22.40 -9.32
CA MET A 158 -9.54 -21.96 -10.63
C MET A 158 -8.84 -20.60 -10.58
N PRO A 159 -9.40 -19.54 -9.96
CA PRO A 159 -8.70 -18.26 -9.88
C PRO A 159 -7.37 -18.34 -9.13
N VAL A 160 -7.28 -19.22 -8.11
CA VAL A 160 -6.05 -19.43 -7.34
C VAL A 160 -4.99 -20.15 -8.19
N LEU A 161 -5.40 -21.17 -8.94
CA LEU A 161 -4.52 -21.92 -9.84
C LEU A 161 -4.01 -21.04 -10.98
N ASP A 162 -4.91 -20.30 -11.63
CA ASP A 162 -4.56 -19.37 -12.71
C ASP A 162 -3.62 -18.27 -12.22
N LEU A 163 -3.81 -17.77 -11.00
CA LEU A 163 -2.89 -16.78 -10.43
C LEU A 163 -1.51 -17.37 -10.15
N ILE A 164 -1.44 -18.61 -9.65
CA ILE A 164 -0.15 -19.30 -9.43
C ILE A 164 0.58 -19.49 -10.76
N ASP A 165 -0.13 -19.88 -11.82
CA ASP A 165 0.47 -20.04 -13.16
C ASP A 165 0.90 -18.68 -13.76
N ALA A 166 0.13 -17.62 -13.53
CA ALA A 166 0.51 -16.27 -13.95
C ALA A 166 1.79 -15.77 -13.23
N ILE A 167 1.95 -16.07 -11.93
CA ILE A 167 3.15 -15.71 -11.15
C ILE A 167 4.35 -16.57 -11.55
N GLN A 168 4.11 -17.86 -11.82
CA GLN A 168 5.14 -18.80 -12.23
C GLN A 168 4.62 -19.71 -13.34
N PRO A 169 4.82 -19.31 -14.61
CA PRO A 169 4.36 -20.09 -15.76
C PRO A 169 4.91 -21.52 -15.75
N GLY A 170 4.04 -22.50 -16.03
CA GLY A 170 4.40 -23.92 -16.06
C GLY A 170 4.50 -24.57 -14.67
N CYS A 171 4.07 -23.86 -13.62
CA CYS A 171 3.95 -24.45 -12.29
C CYS A 171 2.74 -25.40 -12.22
N ILE A 172 1.63 -25.01 -12.83
CA ILE A 172 0.36 -25.74 -12.78
C ILE A 172 0.27 -26.73 -13.95
N ARG A 173 -0.15 -27.96 -13.64
CA ARG A 173 -0.55 -28.95 -14.64
C ARG A 173 -2.07 -29.02 -14.67
N TYR A 174 -2.66 -28.36 -15.65
CA TYR A 174 -4.12 -28.29 -15.80
C TYR A 174 -4.74 -29.67 -16.08
N ASP A 175 -3.99 -30.65 -16.59
CA ASP A 175 -4.48 -32.03 -16.78
C ASP A 175 -4.89 -32.72 -15.47
N LEU A 176 -4.39 -32.24 -14.33
CA LEU A 176 -4.72 -32.78 -13.00
C LEU A 176 -5.89 -32.03 -12.35
N VAL A 177 -6.37 -30.96 -12.98
CA VAL A 177 -7.41 -30.08 -12.46
C VAL A 177 -8.68 -30.36 -13.23
N LYS A 178 -9.76 -30.69 -12.51
CA LYS A 178 -11.07 -30.80 -13.15
C LYS A 178 -11.69 -29.43 -13.30
N THR A 179 -12.32 -29.19 -14.45
CA THR A 179 -12.98 -27.91 -14.78
C THR A 179 -14.49 -28.05 -14.97
N ASP A 180 -14.94 -29.22 -15.39
CA ASP A 180 -16.35 -29.50 -15.71
C ASP A 180 -16.99 -30.40 -14.64
N ASP A 181 -18.29 -30.23 -14.42
CA ASP A 181 -19.13 -31.02 -13.51
C ASP A 181 -18.58 -31.21 -12.08
N LEU A 182 -18.12 -30.11 -11.48
CA LEU A 182 -17.46 -30.10 -10.18
C LEU A 182 -18.37 -30.48 -9.01
N SER A 183 -18.25 -31.72 -8.56
CA SER A 183 -18.71 -32.17 -7.23
C SER A 183 -17.87 -31.55 -6.10
N ASP A 184 -18.39 -31.60 -4.88
CA ASP A 184 -17.68 -31.05 -3.71
C ASP A 184 -16.35 -31.76 -3.45
N GLU A 185 -16.25 -33.06 -3.78
CA GLU A 185 -14.99 -33.81 -3.71
C GLU A 185 -13.96 -33.29 -4.72
N GLU A 186 -14.39 -32.94 -5.93
CA GLU A 186 -13.50 -32.44 -6.98
C GLU A 186 -13.03 -31.01 -6.69
N LYS A 187 -13.92 -30.15 -6.18
CA LYS A 187 -13.54 -28.83 -5.66
C LYS A 187 -12.49 -28.95 -4.55
N LEU A 188 -12.67 -29.90 -3.64
CA LEU A 188 -11.72 -30.15 -2.57
C LEU A 188 -10.38 -30.66 -3.09
N ASN A 189 -10.37 -31.53 -4.10
CA ASN A 189 -9.15 -32.02 -4.74
C ASN A 189 -8.41 -30.90 -5.48
N ASN A 190 -9.13 -30.03 -6.19
CA ASN A 190 -8.56 -28.83 -6.81
C ASN A 190 -7.96 -27.89 -5.76
N ALA A 191 -8.65 -27.67 -4.63
CA ALA A 191 -8.15 -26.82 -3.54
C ALA A 191 -6.88 -27.39 -2.88
N LYS A 192 -6.84 -28.71 -2.62
CA LYS A 192 -5.64 -29.40 -2.14
C LYS A 192 -4.46 -29.22 -3.09
N TYR A 193 -4.73 -29.33 -4.39
CA TYR A 193 -3.72 -29.12 -5.41
C TYR A 193 -3.24 -27.66 -5.42
N ALA A 194 -4.15 -26.69 -5.44
CA ALA A 194 -3.82 -25.26 -5.43
C ALA A 194 -2.93 -24.86 -4.25
N ILE A 195 -3.27 -25.30 -3.03
CA ILE A 195 -2.47 -25.01 -1.82
C ILE A 195 -1.09 -25.66 -1.90
N SER A 196 -1.00 -26.90 -2.39
CA SER A 196 0.27 -27.58 -2.59
C SER A 196 1.16 -26.84 -3.58
N MET A 197 0.58 -26.35 -4.67
CA MET A 197 1.30 -25.59 -5.69
C MET A 197 1.71 -24.19 -5.20
N ALA A 198 0.87 -23.51 -4.42
CA ALA A 198 1.22 -22.25 -3.79
C ALA A 198 2.42 -22.40 -2.83
N ARG A 199 2.43 -23.47 -2.03
CA ARG A 199 3.59 -23.76 -1.15
C ARG A 199 4.83 -24.12 -1.95
N LYS A 200 4.69 -24.84 -3.06
CA LYS A 200 5.80 -25.22 -3.96
C LYS A 200 6.51 -23.99 -4.56
N ILE A 201 5.78 -22.92 -4.87
CA ILE A 201 6.39 -21.66 -5.34
C ILE A 201 7.03 -20.84 -4.21
N GLY A 202 6.94 -21.28 -2.95
CA GLY A 202 7.53 -20.63 -1.78
C GLY A 202 6.58 -19.72 -1.00
N THR A 203 5.27 -19.79 -1.28
CA THR A 203 4.26 -18.99 -0.58
C THR A 203 3.87 -19.65 0.75
N ARG A 204 3.85 -18.86 1.84
CA ARG A 204 3.42 -19.33 3.17
C ARG A 204 1.90 -19.30 3.29
N VAL A 205 1.23 -20.30 2.73
CA VAL A 205 -0.23 -20.43 2.79
C VAL A 205 -0.69 -21.20 4.03
N TYR A 206 -1.47 -20.53 4.88
CA TYR A 206 -2.06 -21.10 6.10
C TYR A 206 -3.50 -21.60 5.92
N ALA A 207 -4.16 -21.27 4.81
CA ALA A 207 -5.51 -21.74 4.52
C ALA A 207 -5.56 -23.26 4.34
N LEU A 208 -6.68 -23.84 4.76
CA LEU A 208 -7.04 -25.22 4.48
C LEU A 208 -7.78 -25.31 3.13
N PRO A 209 -7.73 -26.47 2.45
CA PRO A 209 -8.48 -26.68 1.21
C PRO A 209 -9.98 -26.35 1.36
N GLU A 210 -10.57 -26.72 2.50
CA GLU A 210 -11.97 -26.47 2.84
C GLU A 210 -12.28 -24.98 2.90
N ASP A 211 -11.32 -24.13 3.30
CA ASP A 211 -11.52 -22.69 3.37
C ASP A 211 -11.67 -22.04 1.98
N LEU A 212 -11.07 -22.65 0.95
CA LEU A 212 -11.25 -22.22 -0.44
C LEU A 212 -12.59 -22.70 -1.00
N VAL A 213 -12.94 -23.96 -0.74
CA VAL A 213 -14.21 -24.56 -1.20
C VAL A 213 -15.41 -23.83 -0.60
N GLU A 214 -15.35 -23.50 0.68
CA GLU A 214 -16.39 -22.75 1.41
C GLU A 214 -16.28 -21.22 1.21
N VAL A 215 -15.26 -20.74 0.47
CA VAL A 215 -15.01 -19.32 0.20
C VAL A 215 -15.01 -18.48 1.48
N LYS A 216 -14.19 -18.88 2.47
CA LYS A 216 -14.06 -18.12 3.72
C LYS A 216 -13.27 -16.83 3.48
N PRO A 217 -13.89 -15.64 3.55
CA PRO A 217 -13.28 -14.42 2.99
C PRO A 217 -11.94 -14.05 3.62
N LYS A 218 -11.82 -14.23 4.94
CA LYS A 218 -10.57 -13.97 5.67
C LYS A 218 -9.44 -14.89 5.20
N MET A 219 -9.72 -16.19 5.07
CA MET A 219 -8.71 -17.17 4.64
C MET A 219 -8.35 -16.97 3.17
N VAL A 220 -9.34 -16.77 2.31
CA VAL A 220 -9.16 -16.48 0.88
C VAL A 220 -8.30 -15.23 0.67
N MET A 221 -8.59 -14.15 1.39
CA MET A 221 -7.78 -12.92 1.36
C MET A 221 -6.32 -13.21 1.71
N THR A 222 -6.05 -13.98 2.77
CA THR A 222 -4.67 -14.32 3.13
C THR A 222 -3.95 -15.10 2.04
N VAL A 223 -4.64 -16.00 1.32
CA VAL A 223 -4.06 -16.74 0.20
C VAL A 223 -3.62 -15.79 -0.92
N PHE A 224 -4.51 -14.90 -1.35
CA PHE A 224 -4.22 -13.92 -2.41
C PHE A 224 -3.14 -12.92 -1.98
N ALA A 225 -3.16 -12.44 -0.74
CA ALA A 225 -2.12 -11.57 -0.18
C ALA A 225 -0.75 -12.24 -0.19
N CYS A 226 -0.68 -13.51 0.22
CA CYS A 226 0.57 -14.27 0.21
C CYS A 226 1.07 -14.51 -1.24
N LEU A 227 0.17 -14.77 -2.19
CA LEU A 227 0.52 -14.90 -3.61
C LEU A 227 1.01 -13.57 -4.21
N MET A 228 0.36 -12.46 -3.87
CA MET A 228 0.79 -11.11 -4.25
C MET A 228 2.19 -10.79 -3.72
N ALA A 229 2.44 -11.05 -2.43
CA ALA A 229 3.77 -10.88 -1.83
C ALA A 229 4.86 -11.69 -2.54
N ARG A 230 4.49 -12.85 -3.12
CA ARG A 230 5.40 -13.68 -3.92
C ARG A 230 5.61 -13.12 -5.34
N GLY A 231 4.54 -12.67 -5.99
CA GLY A 231 4.57 -12.10 -7.34
C GLY A 231 5.37 -10.79 -7.40
N MET A 232 5.20 -9.92 -6.42
CA MET A 232 5.91 -8.63 -6.36
C MET A 232 7.42 -8.77 -6.11
N LYS A 233 7.89 -9.86 -5.51
CA LYS A 233 9.33 -10.12 -5.28
C LYS A 233 10.09 -10.54 -6.55
N ARG A 234 9.39 -10.78 -7.67
CA ARG A 234 9.99 -11.21 -8.94
C ARG A 234 10.23 -10.06 -9.93
N VAL A 235 9.80 -8.85 -9.60
CA VAL A 235 10.09 -7.60 -10.32
C VAL A 235 11.22 -6.88 -9.60
#